data_AF-A0A1Z8Q912-F1
#
_entry.id   AF-A0A1Z8Q912-F1
#
_cell.length_a   1.000
_cell.length_b   1.000
_cell.length_c   1.000
_cell.angle_alpha   90.00
_cell.angle_beta   90.00
_cell.angle_gamma   90.00
#
_symmetry.space_group_name_H-M   'P 1'
#
loop_
_entity.id
_entity.type
_entity.pdbx_description
1 polymer ?
#
loop_
_entity_poly.entity_id
_entity_poly.type
_entity_poly.pdbx_seq_one_letter_code
_entity_poly.pdbx_strand_id
1 'polypeptide(L)'
;MFDLGWAEMLLLGIVVLLVMGPRELPTMLRTLGRLAGRMRAITQTFRSQIDEIAREVDPRADLQRITHSHPFEEDVGRPTLFDDPPEDAAPASEDDLNDGFDDDLADASDDIVSKKGDDDERQ
;
A
#
# COMPACT_ATOMS: atom_id res chain seq x y z
N MET A 1 -20.70 -2.94 11.66
CA MET A 1 -22.16 -3.11 11.85
C MET A 1 -22.86 -3.82 10.69
N PHE A 2 -22.12 -4.51 9.82
CA PHE A 2 -22.63 -5.59 8.97
C PHE A 2 -21.67 -6.75 9.16
N ASP A 3 -22.02 -7.69 10.02
CA ASP A 3 -21.27 -8.93 10.13
C ASP A 3 -21.60 -9.76 8.88
N LEU A 4 -20.65 -9.87 7.95
CA LEU A 4 -20.74 -10.80 6.81
C LEU A 4 -20.43 -12.21 7.32
N GLY A 5 -21.32 -12.70 8.18
CA GLY A 5 -21.25 -14.02 8.76
C GLY A 5 -22.01 -15.06 7.93
N TRP A 6 -21.82 -16.32 8.31
CA TRP A 6 -22.57 -17.44 7.75
C TRP A 6 -24.08 -17.29 7.95
N ALA A 7 -24.50 -16.71 9.09
CA ALA A 7 -25.90 -16.50 9.41
C ALA A 7 -26.56 -15.46 8.48
N GLU A 8 -25.89 -14.35 8.21
CA GLU A 8 -26.37 -13.27 7.35
C GLU A 8 -26.45 -13.71 5.89
N MET A 9 -25.48 -14.51 5.42
CA MET A 9 -25.54 -15.12 4.08
C MET A 9 -26.76 -16.04 3.94
N LEU A 10 -27.11 -16.79 4.99
CA LEU A 10 -28.27 -17.66 5.01
C LEU A 10 -29.58 -16.85 5.04
N LEU A 11 -29.64 -15.79 5.86
CA LEU A 11 -30.77 -14.86 5.91
C LEU A 11 -31.01 -14.19 4.55
N LEU A 12 -29.95 -13.65 3.93
CA LEU A 12 -30.03 -13.05 2.59
C LEU A 12 -30.50 -14.07 1.56
N GLY A 13 -29.97 -15.30 1.62
CA GLY A 13 -30.43 -16.41 0.79
C GLY A 13 -31.93 -16.63 0.91
N ILE A 14 -32.46 -16.73 2.13
CA ILE A 14 -33.90 -16.90 2.37
C ILE A 14 -34.69 -15.71 1.80
N VAL A 15 -34.26 -14.47 2.04
CA VAL A 15 -34.95 -13.27 1.54
C VAL A 15 -35.01 -13.27 0.01
N VAL A 16 -33.91 -13.57 -0.68
CA VAL A 16 -33.90 -13.63 -2.15
C VAL A 16 -34.80 -14.76 -2.65
N LEU A 17 -34.79 -15.92 -2.00
CA LEU A 17 -35.68 -17.04 -2.33
C LEU A 17 -37.15 -16.69 -2.12
N LEU A 18 -37.50 -15.82 -1.16
CA LEU A 18 -38.88 -15.39 -0.92
C LEU A 18 -39.36 -14.38 -1.96
N VAL A 19 -38.52 -13.38 -2.28
CA VAL A 19 -38.87 -12.28 -3.18
C VAL A 19 -38.91 -12.73 -4.63
N MET A 20 -37.88 -13.44 -5.06
CA MET A 20 -37.71 -13.88 -6.45
C MET A 20 -38.20 -15.31 -6.64
N GLY A 21 -38.41 -16.08 -5.56
CA GLY A 21 -38.80 -17.47 -5.66
C GLY A 21 -37.60 -18.41 -5.84
N PRO A 22 -37.67 -19.63 -5.28
CA PRO A 22 -36.54 -20.58 -5.28
C PRO A 22 -36.17 -21.14 -6.65
N ARG A 23 -37.03 -20.96 -7.66
CA ARG A 23 -36.81 -21.45 -9.03
C ARG A 23 -36.17 -20.39 -9.94
N GLU A 24 -36.32 -19.11 -9.62
CA GLU A 24 -35.82 -18.02 -10.47
C GLU A 24 -34.34 -17.75 -10.22
N LEU A 25 -33.92 -17.72 -8.95
CA LEU A 25 -32.52 -17.53 -8.54
C LEU A 25 -31.55 -18.50 -9.26
N PRO A 26 -31.76 -19.85 -9.22
CA PRO A 26 -30.86 -20.77 -9.91
C PRO A 26 -30.99 -20.71 -11.44
N THR A 27 -32.11 -20.22 -11.97
CA THR A 27 -32.28 -20.00 -13.41
C THR A 27 -31.49 -18.77 -13.87
N MET A 28 -31.54 -17.68 -13.11
CA MET A 28 -30.75 -16.47 -13.37
C MET A 28 -29.25 -16.72 -13.23
N LEU A 29 -28.82 -17.45 -12.19
CA LEU A 29 -27.43 -17.87 -12.02
C LEU A 29 -26.93 -18.71 -13.19
N ARG A 30 -27.75 -19.61 -13.73
CA ARG A 30 -27.39 -20.38 -14.94
C ARG A 30 -27.25 -19.49 -16.17
N THR A 31 -28.11 -18.49 -16.31
CA THR A 31 -28.06 -17.53 -17.43
C THR A 31 -26.82 -16.63 -17.33
N LEU A 32 -26.57 -16.06 -16.15
CA LEU A 32 -25.37 -15.29 -15.84
C LEU A 32 -24.11 -16.15 -16.00
N GLY A 33 -24.14 -17.40 -15.54
CA GLY A 33 -23.03 -18.34 -15.69
C GLY A 33 -22.73 -18.67 -17.15
N ARG A 34 -23.76 -18.84 -17.99
CA ARG A 34 -23.58 -19.00 -19.44
C ARG A 34 -23.02 -17.75 -20.10
N LEU A 35 -23.45 -16.56 -19.66
CA LEU A 35 -22.92 -15.28 -20.14
C LEU A 35 -21.45 -15.11 -19.73
N ALA A 36 -21.12 -15.35 -18.47
CA ALA A 36 -19.76 -15.32 -17.94
C ALA A 36 -18.86 -16.37 -18.63
N GLY A 37 -19.39 -17.56 -18.91
CA GLY A 37 -18.68 -18.60 -19.67
C GLY A 37 -18.35 -18.16 -21.11
N ARG A 38 -19.26 -17.44 -21.77
CA ARG A 38 -18.98 -16.83 -23.07
C ARG A 38 -17.93 -15.72 -22.98
N MET A 39 -18.01 -14.86 -21.97
CA MET A 39 -16.97 -13.85 -21.71
C MET A 39 -15.60 -14.50 -21.47
N ARG A 40 -15.54 -15.59 -20.70
CA ARG A 40 -14.30 -16.37 -20.48
C ARG A 40 -13.71 -16.90 -21.78
N ALA A 41 -14.55 -17.46 -22.66
CA ALA A 41 -14.12 -17.97 -23.96
C ALA A 41 -13.54 -16.84 -24.83
N ILE A 42 -14.21 -15.69 -24.84
CA ILE A 42 -13.75 -14.47 -25.52
C ILE A 42 -12.40 -13.98 -24.94
N THR A 43 -12.23 -13.98 -23.61
CA THR A 43 -10.95 -13.63 -22.97
C THR A 43 -9.81 -14.57 -23.39
N GLN A 44 -10.09 -15.84 -23.64
CA GLN A 44 -9.08 -16.78 -24.10
C GLN A 44 -8.58 -16.43 -25.50
N THR A 45 -9.46 -15.96 -26.39
CA THR A 45 -9.12 -15.43 -27.71
C THR A 45 -8.43 -14.07 -27.64
N PHE A 46 -8.75 -13.24 -26.64
CA PHE A 46 -8.00 -12.00 -26.38
C PHE A 46 -6.60 -12.29 -25.88
N ARG A 47 -6.41 -13.27 -24.99
CA ARG A 47 -5.08 -13.66 -24.50
C ARG A 47 -4.18 -14.06 -25.66
N SER A 48 -4.66 -14.89 -26.59
CA SER A 48 -3.87 -15.31 -27.75
C SER A 48 -3.53 -14.14 -28.69
N GLN A 49 -4.43 -13.18 -28.87
CA GLN A 49 -4.16 -11.99 -29.69
C GLN A 49 -3.22 -11.01 -28.99
N ILE A 50 -3.35 -10.85 -27.67
CA ILE A 50 -2.42 -10.05 -26.86
C ILE A 50 -1.05 -10.69 -26.85
N ASP A 51 -0.92 -12.02 -26.77
CA ASP A 51 0.38 -12.71 -26.81
C ASP A 51 1.09 -12.51 -28.16
N GLU A 52 0.35 -12.43 -29.28
CA GLU A 52 0.88 -12.09 -30.61
C GLU A 52 1.45 -10.67 -30.62
N ILE A 53 0.68 -9.70 -30.11
CA ILE A 53 1.08 -8.28 -30.05
C ILE A 53 2.20 -8.07 -29.02
N ALA A 54 2.13 -8.71 -27.86
CA ALA A 54 3.11 -8.63 -26.78
C ALA A 54 4.42 -9.33 -27.12
N ARG A 55 4.43 -10.21 -28.12
CA ARG A 55 5.67 -10.74 -28.69
C ARG A 55 6.38 -9.71 -29.56
N GLU A 56 5.64 -8.76 -30.13
CA GLU A 56 6.17 -7.65 -30.93
C GLU A 56 6.51 -6.41 -30.08
N VAL A 57 5.75 -6.20 -29.00
CA VAL A 57 6.03 -5.20 -27.95
C VAL A 57 6.93 -5.85 -26.89
N ASP A 58 8.25 -5.75 -27.00
CA ASP A 58 9.17 -6.25 -25.96
C ASP A 58 8.89 -5.53 -24.63
N PRO A 59 8.20 -6.17 -23.66
CA PRO A 59 7.82 -5.49 -22.43
C PRO A 59 9.05 -5.20 -21.56
N ARG A 60 10.16 -5.92 -21.77
CA ARG A 60 11.40 -5.73 -21.00
C ARG A 60 12.08 -4.42 -21.37
N ALA A 61 11.98 -3.97 -22.62
CA ALA A 61 12.58 -2.72 -23.08
C ALA A 61 11.85 -1.48 -22.52
N ASP A 62 10.52 -1.54 -22.40
CA ASP A 62 9.72 -0.41 -21.90
C ASP A 62 9.66 -0.35 -20.36
N LEU A 63 9.57 -1.49 -19.67
CA LEU A 63 9.67 -1.51 -18.20
C LEU A 63 11.03 -1.01 -17.72
N GLN A 64 12.12 -1.29 -18.45
CA GLN A 64 13.44 -0.79 -18.09
C GLN A 64 13.58 0.72 -18.34
N ARG A 65 12.82 1.30 -19.30
CA ARG A 65 12.73 2.76 -19.47
C ARG A 65 11.90 3.45 -18.38
N ILE A 66 10.82 2.82 -17.94
CA ILE A 66 9.94 3.35 -16.88
C ILE A 66 10.63 3.23 -15.51
N THR A 67 11.35 2.13 -15.25
CA THR A 67 12.14 1.97 -14.01
C THR A 67 13.36 2.90 -13.96
N HIS A 68 13.95 3.28 -15.09
CA HIS A 68 15.18 4.08 -15.10
C HIS A 68 14.97 5.60 -15.13
N SER A 69 13.73 6.09 -15.26
CA SER A 69 13.47 7.54 -15.35
C SER A 69 12.98 8.20 -14.07
N HIS A 70 12.36 7.52 -13.11
CA HIS A 70 12.20 8.05 -11.74
C HIS A 70 12.08 6.88 -10.75
N PRO A 71 12.93 6.80 -9.70
CA PRO A 71 12.61 5.95 -8.56
C PRO A 71 11.29 6.48 -7.99
N PHE A 72 10.32 5.60 -7.85
CA PHE A 72 9.06 5.88 -7.18
C PHE A 72 9.35 6.19 -5.69
N GLU A 73 9.71 7.43 -5.38
CA GLU A 73 9.25 8.11 -4.15
C GLU A 73 7.77 8.44 -4.36
N GLU A 74 6.94 7.40 -4.43
CA GLU A 74 5.51 7.55 -4.21
C GLU A 74 5.31 7.08 -2.77
N ASP A 75 5.20 8.07 -1.88
CA ASP A 75 4.57 7.94 -0.58
C ASP A 75 3.15 7.42 -0.83
N VAL A 76 3.04 6.10 -1.01
CA VAL A 76 1.76 5.40 -0.95
C VAL A 76 1.41 5.41 0.52
N GLY A 77 0.86 6.54 0.96
CA GLY A 77 0.39 6.76 2.30
C GLY A 77 -0.37 5.51 2.71
N ARG A 78 0.25 4.74 3.61
CA ARG A 78 -0.40 3.63 4.29
C ARG A 78 -1.75 4.19 4.72
N PRO A 79 -2.89 3.61 4.31
CA PRO A 79 -4.14 3.99 4.93
C PRO A 79 -4.05 3.50 6.37
N THR A 80 -3.56 4.37 7.25
CA THR A 80 -3.47 4.20 8.71
C THR A 80 -4.87 4.30 9.32
N LEU A 81 -5.85 3.64 8.70
CA LEU A 81 -7.25 3.67 9.13
C LEU A 81 -7.49 2.77 10.36
N PHE A 82 -6.48 2.01 10.76
CA PHE A 82 -6.45 1.22 11.98
C PHE A 82 -5.01 1.18 12.53
N ASP A 83 -4.40 2.35 12.76
CA ASP A 83 -3.35 2.42 13.78
C ASP A 83 -4.03 2.53 15.15
N ASP A 84 -3.57 1.71 16.07
CA ASP A 84 -3.97 1.67 17.47
C ASP A 84 -4.10 3.07 18.08
N PRO A 85 -5.04 3.28 19.03
CA PRO A 85 -5.03 4.51 19.83
C PRO A 85 -3.63 4.68 20.43
N PRO A 86 -3.03 5.89 20.38
CA PRO A 86 -1.66 6.09 20.84
C PRO A 86 -1.52 5.55 22.27
N GLU A 87 -0.60 4.60 22.45
CA GLU A 87 -0.29 3.96 23.73
C GLU A 87 0.24 4.97 24.77
N ASP A 88 0.50 6.22 24.36
CA ASP A 88 0.98 7.33 25.18
C ASP A 88 0.01 8.51 25.27
N ALA A 89 -1.31 8.26 25.31
CA ALA A 89 -2.23 9.26 25.88
C ALA A 89 -2.10 9.31 27.43
N ALA A 90 -0.86 9.45 27.93
CA ALA A 90 -0.58 9.92 29.28
C ALA A 90 -0.70 11.46 29.28
N PRO A 91 -1.28 12.07 30.33
CA PRO A 91 -1.49 13.51 30.34
C PRO A 91 -0.15 14.24 30.26
N ALA A 92 -0.01 15.12 29.27
CA ALA A 92 1.16 15.98 29.09
C ALA A 92 1.46 16.74 30.39
N SER A 93 2.55 16.36 31.06
CA SER A 93 3.17 17.14 32.14
C SER A 93 4.14 18.15 31.53
N GLU A 94 4.01 19.40 31.95
CA GLU A 94 4.69 20.58 31.38
C GLU A 94 6.19 20.68 31.74
N ASP A 95 6.77 19.65 32.35
CA ASP A 95 8.14 19.68 32.90
C ASP A 95 9.25 19.23 31.91
N ASP A 96 8.91 18.63 30.75
CA ASP A 96 9.89 18.05 29.81
C ASP A 96 10.37 18.98 28.68
N LEU A 97 9.92 20.24 28.64
CA LEU A 97 10.29 21.19 27.58
C LEU A 97 11.62 21.92 27.81
N ASN A 98 12.31 21.68 28.92
CA ASN A 98 13.52 22.42 29.31
C ASN A 98 14.81 21.57 29.38
N ASP A 99 14.80 20.30 28.96
CA ASP A 99 15.96 19.41 29.14
C ASP A 99 16.85 19.25 27.89
N GLY A 100 16.51 19.91 26.78
CA GLY A 100 17.14 19.67 25.48
C GLY A 100 18.03 20.79 24.91
N PHE A 101 18.20 21.92 25.59
CA PHE A 101 18.89 23.09 25.02
C PHE A 101 20.32 23.33 25.52
N ASP A 102 20.79 22.57 26.51
CA ASP A 102 22.08 22.84 27.16
C ASP A 102 23.27 22.00 26.65
N ASP A 103 23.02 20.90 25.92
CA ASP A 103 24.08 19.91 25.64
C ASP A 103 24.84 20.14 24.31
N ASP A 104 24.26 20.87 23.35
CA ASP A 104 24.85 21.07 22.01
C ASP A 104 25.76 22.31 21.87
N LEU A 105 25.92 23.13 22.92
CA LEU A 105 26.80 24.31 22.88
C LEU A 105 28.22 24.05 23.44
N ALA A 106 28.47 22.90 24.05
CA ALA A 106 29.78 22.60 24.67
C ALA A 106 30.83 22.11 23.66
N ASP A 107 30.42 21.43 22.59
CA ASP A 107 31.33 20.74 21.66
C ASP A 107 31.93 21.67 20.58
N ALA A 108 31.25 22.78 20.28
CA ALA A 108 31.65 23.67 19.17
C ALA A 108 32.76 24.69 19.50
N SER A 109 33.28 24.72 20.74
CA SER A 109 34.27 25.72 21.16
C SER A 109 35.72 25.22 21.25
N ASP A 110 35.96 23.90 21.20
CA ASP A 110 37.32 23.34 21.38
C ASP A 110 38.11 23.22 20.05
N ASP A 111 37.42 23.11 18.91
CA ASP A 111 38.06 22.92 17.60
C ASP A 111 38.61 24.20 16.93
N ILE A 112 38.29 25.39 17.44
CA ILE A 112 38.75 26.67 16.84
C ILE A 112 40.05 27.20 17.47
N VAL A 113 40.50 26.65 18.62
CA VAL A 113 41.69 27.13 19.36
C VAL A 113 42.97 26.32 19.08
N SER A 114 42.95 25.25 18.28
CA SER A 114 44.16 24.47 17.94
C SER A 114 44.53 24.55 16.46
N LYS A 115 44.48 25.75 15.88
CA LYS A 115 45.05 26.05 14.54
C LYS A 115 46.14 27.12 14.65
N LYS A 116 47.07 26.94 15.59
CA LYS A 116 48.21 27.83 15.81
C LYS A 116 49.36 27.10 16.54
N GLY A 117 50.29 26.52 15.78
CA GLY A 117 51.43 25.72 16.27
C GLY A 117 51.08 24.24 16.14
N ASP A 118 51.79 23.40 15.38
CA ASP A 118 53.23 23.30 15.26
C ASP A 118 53.61 22.77 13.86
N ASP A 119 54.05 23.68 12.99
CA ASP A 119 54.97 23.37 11.89
C ASP A 119 56.37 23.80 12.36
N ASP A 120 56.97 23.06 13.30
CA ASP A 120 58.41 23.17 13.56
C ASP A 120 58.94 21.94 14.31
N GLU A 121 60.19 21.57 13.99
CA GLU A 121 61.02 20.53 14.61
C GLU A 121 60.70 19.05 14.29
N ARG A 122 61.37 18.46 13.29
CA ARG A 122 62.70 17.80 13.40
C ARG A 122 62.71 16.56 14.29
N GLN A 123 62.70 15.38 13.66
CA GLN A 123 63.87 14.50 13.55
C GLN A 123 63.63 13.36 12.57
#